data_AF-A0AAP3ZXK0-F1
#
_entry.id   AF-A0AAP3ZXK0-F1
#
_cell.length_a   1.000
_cell.length_b   1.000
_cell.length_c   1.000
_cell.angle_alpha   90.00
_cell.angle_beta   90.00
_cell.angle_gamma   90.00
#
_symmetry.space_group_name_H-M   'P 1'
#
loop_
_entity.id
_entity.type
_entity.pdbx_description
1 polymer ?
#
loop_
_entity_poly.entity_id
_entity_poly.type
_entity_poly.pdbx_seq_one_letter_code
_entity_poly.pdbx_strand_id
1 'polypeptide(L)'
;MRNSDVNASIYWLSRMLESGEDPLFIARRLVRFASEDVGLADNRALEITVSVFQACQFIGMSECDVHLTQAVIYLTLAPKSNSAYLAY
;
A
#
# COMPACT_ATOMS: atom_id res chain seq x y z
N MET A 1 -2.04 -0.20 8.97
CA MET A 1 -2.91 -0.72 7.88
C MET A 1 -3.73 -1.93 8.33
N ARG A 2 -3.14 -2.98 8.91
CA ARG A 2 -3.86 -4.20 9.35
C ARG A 2 -5.00 -3.92 10.35
N ASN A 3 -4.77 -3.06 11.35
CA ASN A 3 -5.78 -2.67 12.34
C ASN A 3 -6.70 -1.51 11.89
N SER A 4 -6.72 -1.19 10.59
CA SER A 4 -7.54 -0.12 10.00
C SER A 4 -7.33 1.30 10.56
N ASP A 5 -6.19 1.57 11.21
CA ASP A 5 -5.80 2.93 11.64
C ASP A 5 -5.12 3.70 10.50
N VAL A 6 -5.83 4.65 9.90
CA VAL A 6 -5.36 5.47 8.77
C VAL A 6 -4.26 6.44 9.22
N ASN A 7 -4.44 7.12 10.35
CA ASN A 7 -3.53 8.14 10.83
C ASN A 7 -2.16 7.54 11.15
N ALA A 8 -2.15 6.40 11.87
CA ALA A 8 -0.91 5.70 12.14
C ALA A 8 -0.22 5.19 10.86
N SER A 9 -1.00 4.76 9.86
CA SER A 9 -0.44 4.25 8.60
C SER A 9 0.23 5.36 7.78
N ILE A 10 -0.39 6.53 7.70
CA ILE A 10 0.19 7.71 7.03
C ILE A 10 1.42 8.19 7.79
N TYR A 11 1.37 8.20 9.12
CA TYR A 11 2.52 8.58 9.95
C TYR A 11 3.76 7.72 9.67
N TRP A 12 3.61 6.39 9.58
CA TRP A 12 4.74 5.53 9.27
C TRP A 12 5.19 5.64 7.81
N LEU A 13 4.27 5.90 6.88
CA LEU A 13 4.61 6.20 5.49
C LEU A 13 5.50 7.45 5.40
N SER A 14 5.10 8.55 6.03
CA SER A 14 5.87 9.80 6.00
C SER A 14 7.26 9.60 6.60
N ARG A 15 7.35 8.86 7.72
CA ARG A 15 8.64 8.55 8.35
C ARG A 15 9.58 7.75 7.44
N MET A 16 9.07 6.79 6.66
CA MET A 16 9.88 6.04 5.70
C MET A 16 10.39 6.95 4.57
N LEU A 17 9.52 7.79 4.02
CA LEU A 17 9.89 8.74 2.97
C LEU A 17 10.90 9.78 3.45
N GLU A 18 10.72 10.34 4.64
CA GLU A 18 11.63 11.29 5.27
C GLU A 18 12.99 10.65 5.62
N SER A 19 13.03 9.35 5.92
CA SER A 19 14.29 8.63 6.13
C SER A 19 15.05 8.32 4.83
N GLY A 20 14.50 8.67 3.67
CA GLY A 20 15.12 8.42 2.37
C GLY A 20 14.97 6.99 1.85
N GLU A 21 13.95 6.26 2.31
CA GLU A 21 13.63 4.95 1.75
C GLU A 21 13.18 5.06 0.29
N ASP A 22 13.51 4.03 -0.50
CA ASP A 22 13.10 3.94 -1.90
C ASP A 22 11.55 3.86 -2.00
N PRO A 23 10.88 4.78 -2.72
CA PRO A 23 9.43 4.73 -2.91
C PRO A 23 8.97 3.41 -3.55
N LEU A 24 9.79 2.82 -4.42
CA LEU A 24 9.47 1.53 -5.03
C LEU A 24 9.54 0.40 -4.01
N PHE A 25 10.39 0.50 -2.98
CA PHE A 25 10.40 -0.45 -1.87
C PHE A 25 9.08 -0.39 -1.10
N ILE A 26 8.60 0.81 -0.77
CA ILE A 26 7.31 1.00 -0.10
C ILE A 26 6.17 0.45 -0.97
N ALA A 27 6.14 0.80 -2.26
CA ALA A 27 5.12 0.32 -3.20
C ALA A 27 5.09 -1.21 -3.31
N ARG A 28 6.25 -1.89 -3.36
CA ARG A 28 6.33 -3.36 -3.34
C ARG A 28 5.68 -3.96 -2.09
N ARG A 29 5.86 -3.33 -0.92
CA ARG A 29 5.22 -3.76 0.33
C ARG A 29 3.72 -3.57 0.31
N LEU A 30 3.23 -2.49 -0.31
CA LEU A 30 1.79 -2.26 -0.48
C LEU A 30 1.16 -3.32 -1.39
N VAL A 31 1.82 -3.70 -2.49
CA VAL A 31 1.36 -4.79 -3.36
C VAL A 31 1.26 -6.12 -2.60
N ARG A 32 2.27 -6.44 -1.76
CA ARG A 32 2.19 -7.63 -0.90
C ARG A 32 1.03 -7.55 0.08
N PHE A 33 0.86 -6.41 0.74
CA PHE A 33 -0.22 -6.19 1.72
C PHE A 33 -1.60 -6.35 1.08
N ALA A 34 -1.79 -5.90 -0.16
CA ALA A 34 -3.04 -6.08 -0.90
C ALA A 34 -3.45 -7.55 -1.02
N SER A 35 -2.51 -8.45 -1.28
CA SER A 35 -2.81 -9.90 -1.37
C SER A 35 -2.88 -10.59 -0.01
N GLU A 36 -2.06 -10.16 0.96
CA GLU A 36 -1.94 -10.83 2.27
C GLU A 36 -3.09 -10.49 3.23
N ASP A 37 -3.45 -9.21 3.31
CA ASP A 37 -4.34 -8.68 4.36
C ASP A 37 -5.70 -8.25 3.84
N VAL A 38 -5.79 -7.83 2.58
CA VAL A 38 -7.08 -7.49 1.93
C VAL A 38 -7.60 -8.72 1.18
N GLY A 39 -6.77 -9.32 0.34
CA GLY A 39 -7.03 -10.59 -0.32
C GLY A 39 -8.35 -10.57 -1.10
N LEU A 40 -9.15 -11.63 -0.92
CA LEU A 40 -10.44 -11.79 -1.61
C LEU A 40 -11.57 -10.90 -1.07
N ALA A 41 -11.35 -10.17 0.02
CA ALA A 41 -12.36 -9.24 0.53
C ALA A 41 -12.56 -8.04 -0.40
N ASP A 42 -11.51 -7.63 -1.11
CA ASP A 42 -11.56 -6.64 -2.16
C ASP A 42 -10.50 -6.91 -3.23
N ASN A 43 -10.93 -7.58 -4.30
CA ASN A 43 -10.05 -7.99 -5.40
C ASN A 43 -9.39 -6.80 -6.13
N ARG A 44 -9.94 -5.59 -6.05
CA ARG A 44 -9.38 -4.41 -6.73
C ARG A 44 -8.14 -3.87 -6.03
N ALA A 45 -7.89 -4.25 -4.78
CA ALA A 45 -6.73 -3.77 -4.02
C ALA A 45 -5.39 -4.09 -4.71
N LEU A 46 -5.29 -5.25 -5.36
CA LEU A 46 -4.09 -5.63 -6.10
C LEU A 46 -3.88 -4.76 -7.34
N GLU A 47 -4.93 -4.52 -8.13
CA GLU A 47 -4.87 -3.68 -9.33
C GLU A 47 -4.47 -2.23 -8.99
N ILE A 48 -5.05 -1.68 -7.92
CA ILE A 48 -4.76 -0.32 -7.45
C ILE A 48 -3.30 -0.20 -7.00
N THR A 49 -2.81 -1.16 -6.21
CA THR A 49 -1.43 -1.12 -5.70
C THR A 49 -0.40 -1.32 -6.80
N VAL A 50 -0.68 -2.17 -7.81
CA VAL A 50 0.16 -2.29 -9.00
C VAL A 50 0.17 -1.00 -9.82
N SER A 51 -0.98 -0.35 -9.98
CA SER A 51 -1.07 0.94 -10.67
C SER A 51 -0.25 2.02 -9.95
N VAL A 52 -0.30 2.04 -8.61
CA VAL A 52 0.51 2.96 -7.78
C VAL A 52 2.00 2.66 -7.90
N PHE A 53 2.40 1.37 -7.92
CA PHE A 53 3.79 0.98 -8.16
C PHE A 53 4.30 1.51 -9.50
N GLN A 54 3.51 1.35 -10.57
CA GLN A 54 3.85 1.87 -11.90
C GLN A 54 3.93 3.40 -11.92
N ALA A 55 2.97 4.09 -11.31
CA ALA A 55 3.00 5.55 -11.19
C ALA A 55 4.27 6.04 -10.49
N CYS A 56 4.66 5.37 -9.41
CA CYS A 56 5.91 5.69 -8.70
C CYS A 56 7.16 5.41 -9.51
N GLN A 57 7.15 4.39 -10.39
CA GLN A 57 8.25 4.13 -11.30
C GLN A 57 8.38 5.19 -12.40
N PHE A 58 7.25 5.70 -12.91
CA PHE A 58 7.25 6.69 -13.99
C PHE A 58 7.55 8.10 -13.51
N ILE A 59 7.02 8.48 -12.35
CA ILE A 59 7.09 9.85 -11.85
C ILE A 59 8.30 10.04 -10.90
N GLY A 60 8.56 9.06 -10.02
CA GLY A 60 9.57 9.18 -8.98
C GLY A 60 9.22 10.18 -7.88
N MET A 61 10.18 10.50 -7.01
CA MET A 61 10.03 11.58 -6.02
C MET A 61 10.29 12.95 -6.63
N SER A 62 9.59 14.01 -6.20
CA SER A 62 8.74 14.10 -4.99
C SER A 62 7.24 13.83 -5.16
N GLU A 63 6.74 13.57 -6.37
CA GLU A 63 5.29 13.52 -6.64
C GLU A 63 4.65 12.14 -6.36
N CYS A 64 5.45 11.07 -6.24
CA CYS A 64 4.96 9.72 -5.89
C CYS A 64 4.40 9.63 -4.45
N ASP A 65 4.68 10.59 -3.57
CA ASP A 65 4.18 10.60 -2.18
C ASP A 65 2.65 10.56 -2.10
N VAL A 66 1.96 11.30 -2.97
CA VAL A 66 0.49 11.33 -3.03
C VAL A 66 -0.06 9.97 -3.47
N HIS A 67 0.57 9.32 -4.45
CA HIS A 67 0.15 8.01 -4.93
C HIS A 67 0.31 6.91 -3.86
N LEU A 68 1.44 6.92 -3.14
CA LEU A 68 1.66 6.01 -2.01
C LEU A 68 0.65 6.27 -0.89
N THR A 69 0.39 7.54 -0.58
CA THR A 69 -0.56 7.93 0.46
C THR A 69 -1.98 7.48 0.11
N GLN A 70 -2.40 7.66 -1.14
CA GLN A 70 -3.69 7.17 -1.65
C GLN A 70 -3.82 5.65 -1.47
N ALA A 71 -2.80 4.89 -1.86
CA ALA A 71 -2.79 3.43 -1.70
C ALA A 71 -2.87 3.01 -0.23
N VAL A 72 -2.14 3.69 0.67
CA VAL A 72 -2.16 3.41 2.11
C VAL A 72 -3.55 3.65 2.69
N ILE A 73 -4.19 4.78 2.36
CA ILE A 73 -5.56 5.09 2.83
C ILE A 73 -6.53 4.02 2.33
N TYR A 74 -6.47 3.69 1.04
CA TYR A 74 -7.32 2.67 0.42
C TYR A 74 -7.18 1.32 1.13
N LEU A 75 -5.95 0.80 1.25
CA LEU A 75 -5.68 -0.49 1.87
C LEU A 75 -6.06 -0.52 3.34
N THR A 76 -5.99 0.62 4.04
CA THR A 76 -6.37 0.71 5.44
C THR A 76 -7.88 0.62 5.62
N LEU A 77 -8.66 1.27 4.75
CA LEU A 77 -10.13 1.27 4.77
C LEU A 77 -10.76 0.01 4.15
N ALA A 78 -10.03 -0.70 3.29
CA ALA A 78 -10.52 -1.91 2.63
C ALA A 78 -10.90 -3.01 3.65
N PRO A 79 -11.93 -3.84 3.36
CA PRO A 79 -12.23 -5.00 4.19
C PRO A 79 -11.05 -5.97 4.18
N LYS A 80 -10.81 -6.65 5.31
CA LYS A 80 -9.62 -7.50 5.50
C LYS A 80 -9.97 -8.98 5.36
N SER A 81 -9.16 -9.72 4.63
CA SER A 81 -9.21 -11.18 4.57
C SER A 81 -7.83 -11.75 4.29
N ASN A 82 -7.38 -12.62 5.18
CA ASN A 82 -6.15 -13.39 5.04
C ASN A 82 -6.43 -14.81 4.51
N SER A 83 -7.62 -15.08 3.97
CA SER A 83 -8.03 -16.40 3.48
C SER A 83 -7.08 -16.93 2.40
N ALA A 84 -6.73 -16.09 1.42
CA ALA A 84 -5.79 -16.45 0.36
C ALA A 84 -4.37 -16.71 0.90
N TYR A 85 -3.95 -15.98 1.93
CA TYR A 85 -2.64 -16.16 2.56
C TYR A 85 -2.58 -17.44 3.39
N LEU A 86 -3.65 -17.78 4.12
CA LEU A 86 -3.72 -19.00 4.93
C LEU A 86 -3.97 -20.28 4.12
N ALA A 87 -4.54 -20.16 2.91
CA ALA A 87 -4.84 -21.29 2.05
C ALA A 87 -3.62 -21.85 1.29
N TYR A 88 -2.53 -21.08 1.20
CA TYR A 88 -1.27 -21.46 0.56
C TYR A 88 -0.21 -21.82 1.61
#